data_AF-L0FCC4-F1
#
_entry.id   AF-L0FCC4-F1
#
_cell.length_a   1.000
_cell.length_b   1.000
_cell.length_c   1.000
_cell.angle_alpha   90.00
_cell.angle_beta   90.00
_cell.angle_gamma   90.00
#
_symmetry.space_group_name_H-M   'P 1'
#
loop_
_entity.id
_entity.type
_entity.pdbx_description
1 polymer ?
#
loop_
_entity_poly.entity_id
_entity_poly.type
_entity_poly.pdbx_seq_one_letter_code
_entity_poly.pdbx_strand_id
1 'polypeptide(L)'
;MRWTSKGHELDKFGEEYLQVEDLYIWGVSEVAKKCYDFLLFLNFNNKFNIIFLDKCSEKQNELFCGKKVFSPQSLLESTRQNAKKKAVILAFSNGQDEVRELLNRYGIVNVFSALQQHNRNDNFIQNFLCVWAMYKYGILISHWTNYCLTTRCNLNCKGCLNFTSYINNPRDETFNEFKSHIDMVFSKFDYLYSLHFSGGEPLLHKELPRFLDYISENYRERIFELFVITNGSIVPSVGVLKAIKQARCSVSLDDYSKNVPLCASRIESVKCAFENADIPVTLVRTDSWYDFEINDTDNSSLSEEEMIKHKDNCNSFLHDFYNGQIYGCCYHKFAQKAGIASETDNDYIDIASSSKMEILEFRQGFTNKGYVGFCRRCRGFSSNVKSIPCAIQIPLK
;
A
#
# COMPACT_ATOMS: atom_id res chain seq x y z
N MET A 1 -14.77 -2.54 -11.87
CA MET A 1 -14.15 -1.18 -11.85
C MET A 1 -13.72 -0.78 -13.26
N ARG A 2 -14.67 -0.74 -14.21
CA ARG A 2 -14.45 -0.20 -15.56
C ARG A 2 -14.89 1.25 -15.57
N TRP A 3 -14.12 2.15 -16.19
CA TRP A 3 -14.57 3.52 -16.38
C TRP A 3 -15.84 3.56 -17.25
N THR A 4 -16.85 4.28 -16.74
CA THR A 4 -18.10 4.65 -17.41
C THR A 4 -18.20 6.16 -17.58
N SER A 5 -17.58 6.94 -16.69
CA SER A 5 -17.48 8.40 -16.72
C SER A 5 -16.13 8.83 -16.12
N LYS A 6 -15.07 8.63 -16.89
CA LYS A 6 -13.68 8.92 -16.48
C LYS A 6 -13.53 10.37 -15.99
N GLY A 7 -12.96 10.54 -14.81
CA GLY A 7 -12.82 11.82 -14.11
C GLY A 7 -14.00 12.18 -13.21
N HIS A 8 -15.08 11.38 -13.20
CA HIS A 8 -16.32 11.61 -12.46
C HIS A 8 -16.86 10.37 -11.73
N GLU A 9 -16.13 9.25 -11.67
CA GLU A 9 -16.58 8.00 -11.03
C GLU A 9 -16.82 8.14 -9.53
N LEU A 10 -16.15 9.12 -8.91
CA LEU A 10 -16.14 9.31 -7.47
C LEU A 10 -17.05 10.46 -7.02
N ASP A 11 -17.77 11.14 -7.92
CA ASP A 11 -18.51 12.38 -7.61
C ASP A 11 -19.48 12.17 -6.45
N LYS A 12 -20.26 11.08 -6.52
CA LYS A 12 -21.22 10.72 -5.46
C LYS A 12 -20.53 10.50 -4.11
N PHE A 13 -19.40 9.80 -4.08
CA PHE A 13 -18.65 9.56 -2.84
C PHE A 13 -18.02 10.86 -2.33
N GLY A 14 -17.51 11.71 -3.23
CA GLY A 14 -17.01 13.04 -2.91
C GLY A 14 -18.07 13.89 -2.20
N GLU A 15 -19.26 14.02 -2.79
CA GLU A 15 -20.39 14.75 -2.20
C GLU A 15 -20.83 14.20 -0.83
N GLU A 16 -20.80 12.88 -0.67
CA GLU A 16 -21.12 12.23 0.61
C GLU A 16 -20.05 12.52 1.67
N TYR A 17 -18.77 12.34 1.34
CA TYR A 17 -17.68 12.51 2.30
C TYR A 17 -17.47 13.97 2.70
N LEU A 18 -17.81 14.94 1.84
CA LEU A 18 -17.77 16.36 2.17
C LEU A 18 -18.73 16.75 3.31
N GLN A 19 -19.73 15.92 3.62
CA GLN A 19 -20.66 16.14 4.74
C GLN A 19 -20.11 15.65 6.07
N VAL A 20 -19.02 14.88 6.08
CA VAL A 20 -18.43 14.32 7.30
C VAL A 20 -17.78 15.42 8.14
N GLU A 21 -18.23 15.55 9.39
CA GLU A 21 -17.74 16.49 10.40
C GLU A 21 -17.07 15.73 11.56
N ASP A 22 -17.61 14.57 11.95
CA ASP A 22 -17.12 13.75 13.06
C ASP A 22 -16.38 12.51 12.54
N LEU A 23 -15.13 12.32 13.00
CA LEU A 23 -14.35 11.10 12.76
C LEU A 23 -14.19 10.31 14.06
N TYR A 24 -14.82 9.15 14.10
CA TYR A 24 -14.70 8.22 15.22
C TYR A 24 -13.63 7.18 14.94
N ILE A 25 -12.54 7.14 15.71
CA ILE A 25 -11.51 6.11 15.60
C ILE A 25 -11.75 5.10 16.71
N TRP A 26 -12.25 3.91 16.34
CA TRP A 26 -12.61 2.85 17.28
C TRP A 26 -11.50 1.81 17.37
N GLY A 27 -10.93 1.69 18.57
CA GLY A 27 -9.93 0.71 18.97
C GLY A 27 -8.62 1.40 19.27
N VAL A 28 -8.40 1.76 20.53
CA VAL A 28 -7.17 2.44 20.96
C VAL A 28 -6.00 1.47 20.83
N SER A 29 -5.12 1.74 19.85
CA SER A 29 -4.03 0.88 19.42
C SER A 29 -2.98 1.69 18.65
N GLU A 30 -1.82 1.11 18.37
CA GLU A 30 -0.81 1.72 17.47
C GLU A 30 -1.37 2.00 16.07
N VAL A 31 -2.32 1.19 15.60
CA VAL A 31 -3.01 1.42 14.32
C VAL A 31 -3.85 2.70 14.39
N ALA A 32 -4.60 2.91 15.47
CA ALA A 32 -5.36 4.15 15.69
C ALA A 32 -4.45 5.37 15.82
N LYS A 33 -3.33 5.23 16.55
CA LYS A 33 -2.31 6.28 16.66
C LYS A 33 -1.77 6.67 15.29
N LYS A 34 -1.37 5.69 14.49
CA LYS A 34 -0.83 5.91 13.14
C LYS A 34 -1.83 6.61 12.20
N CYS A 35 -3.11 6.25 12.26
CA CYS A 35 -4.16 6.97 11.54
C CYS A 35 -4.24 8.43 11.96
N TYR A 36 -4.18 8.71 13.26
CA TYR A 36 -4.21 10.07 13.78
C TYR A 36 -2.94 10.86 13.42
N ASP A 37 -1.76 10.25 13.51
CA ASP A 37 -0.49 10.83 13.13
C ASP A 37 -0.46 11.21 11.65
N PHE A 38 -1.09 10.42 10.77
CA PHE A 38 -1.20 10.79 9.36
C PHE A 38 -2.14 11.98 9.13
N LEU A 39 -3.24 12.09 9.88
CA LEU A 39 -4.09 13.28 9.85
C LEU A 39 -3.34 14.52 10.35
N LEU A 40 -2.45 14.38 11.35
CA LEU A 40 -1.57 15.46 11.79
C LEU A 40 -0.56 15.84 10.71
N PHE A 41 0.09 14.86 10.08
CA PHE A 41 1.05 15.06 9.00
C PHE A 41 0.45 15.88 7.84
N LEU A 42 -0.82 15.62 7.49
CA LEU A 42 -1.55 16.36 6.47
C LEU A 42 -2.15 17.69 6.95
N ASN A 43 -2.00 18.04 8.24
CA ASN A 43 -2.70 19.16 8.89
C ASN A 43 -4.24 19.08 8.77
N PHE A 44 -4.79 17.87 8.78
CA PHE A 44 -6.23 17.59 8.71
C PHE A 44 -6.89 17.30 10.06
N ASN A 45 -6.11 17.19 11.13
CA ASN A 45 -6.59 16.91 12.49
C ASN A 45 -7.64 17.92 13.01
N ASN A 46 -7.60 19.17 12.55
CA ASN A 46 -8.57 20.23 12.93
C ASN A 46 -9.71 20.39 11.92
N LYS A 47 -9.75 19.57 10.87
CA LYS A 47 -10.82 19.60 9.85
C LYS A 47 -11.99 18.70 10.22
N PHE A 48 -11.80 17.85 11.22
CA PHE A 48 -12.80 16.95 11.77
C PHE A 48 -12.82 17.05 13.28
N ASN A 49 -13.97 16.78 13.88
CA ASN A 49 -14.06 16.46 15.30
C ASN A 49 -13.65 14.99 15.50
N ILE A 50 -12.40 14.78 15.91
CA ILE A 50 -11.82 13.44 16.08
C ILE A 50 -12.09 12.91 17.48
N ILE A 51 -12.76 11.76 17.55
CA ILE A 51 -13.19 11.11 18.80
C ILE A 51 -12.64 9.69 18.83
N PHE A 52 -11.94 9.32 19.92
CA PHE A 52 -11.48 7.95 20.12
C PHE A 52 -12.51 7.13 20.88
N LEU A 53 -12.75 5.90 20.42
CA LEU A 53 -13.66 4.95 21.05
C LEU A 53 -12.90 3.68 21.44
N ASP A 54 -13.16 3.14 22.63
CA ASP A 54 -12.71 1.80 23.01
C ASP A 54 -13.71 1.15 23.97
N LYS A 55 -13.86 -0.18 23.89
CA LYS A 55 -14.75 -0.94 24.79
C LYS A 55 -14.13 -1.14 26.19
N CYS A 56 -12.80 -1.03 26.29
CA CYS A 56 -12.07 -1.22 27.54
C CYS A 56 -12.24 0.01 28.44
N SER A 57 -12.84 -0.19 29.62
CA SER A 57 -13.06 0.85 30.62
C SER A 57 -11.77 1.47 31.14
N GLU A 58 -10.68 0.71 31.24
CA GLU A 58 -9.36 1.25 31.62
C GLU A 58 -8.89 2.30 30.61
N LYS A 59 -8.94 1.98 29.31
CA LYS A 59 -8.57 2.91 28.24
C LYS A 59 -9.50 4.13 28.17
N GLN A 60 -10.76 4.00 28.57
CA GLN A 60 -11.71 5.12 28.66
C GLN A 60 -11.36 6.13 29.78
N ASN A 61 -10.60 5.70 30.78
CA ASN A 61 -10.15 6.56 31.88
C ASN A 61 -8.83 7.29 31.57
N GLU A 62 -8.21 7.00 30.43
CA GLU A 62 -6.94 7.60 30.00
C GLU A 62 -7.15 8.56 28.81
N LEU A 63 -6.13 9.40 28.59
CA LEU A 63 -6.04 10.20 27.37
C LEU A 63 -5.27 9.40 26.31
N PHE A 64 -5.82 9.35 25.10
CA PHE A 64 -5.12 8.81 23.94
C PHE A 64 -4.87 9.92 22.92
N CYS A 65 -3.61 10.10 22.51
CA CYS A 65 -3.19 11.22 21.65
C CYS A 65 -3.66 12.60 22.18
N GLY A 66 -3.69 12.76 23.51
CA GLY A 66 -4.16 13.99 24.18
C GLY A 66 -5.68 14.20 24.19
N LYS A 67 -6.48 13.21 23.77
CA LYS A 67 -7.94 13.28 23.70
C LYS A 67 -8.58 12.22 24.61
N LYS A 68 -9.75 12.53 25.16
CA LYS A 68 -10.55 11.58 25.96
C LYS A 68 -11.05 10.43 25.08
N VAL A 69 -11.02 9.22 25.63
CA VAL A 69 -11.56 8.02 25.00
C VAL A 69 -12.98 7.78 25.52
N PHE A 70 -13.92 7.51 24.63
CA PHE A 70 -15.34 7.29 24.96
C PHE A 70 -15.76 5.83 24.75
N SER A 71 -16.81 5.42 25.44
CA SER A 71 -17.49 4.16 25.15
C SER A 71 -18.17 4.23 23.77
N PRO A 72 -18.13 3.17 22.95
CA PRO A 72 -18.86 3.11 21.69
C PRO A 72 -20.37 3.29 21.83
N GLN A 73 -20.93 3.05 23.02
CA GLN A 73 -22.34 3.31 23.29
C GLN A 73 -22.70 4.79 23.11
N SER A 74 -21.77 5.71 23.42
CA SER A 74 -21.97 7.15 23.18
C SER A 74 -22.15 7.51 21.70
N LEU A 75 -21.53 6.74 20.79
CA LEU A 75 -21.72 6.90 19.34
C LEU A 75 -23.15 6.51 18.92
N LEU A 76 -23.67 5.44 19.51
CA LEU A 76 -25.02 4.93 19.20
C LEU A 76 -26.11 5.81 19.83
N GLU A 77 -25.90 6.25 21.07
CA GLU A 77 -26.81 7.16 21.78
C GLU A 77 -26.86 8.54 21.12
N SER A 78 -25.74 8.97 20.53
CA SER A 78 -25.66 10.29 19.89
C SER A 78 -26.41 10.40 18.57
N THR A 79 -27.00 9.34 17.94
CA THR A 79 -27.80 9.55 16.70
C THR A 79 -28.78 8.47 16.22
N ARG A 80 -30.01 8.93 15.90
CA ARG A 80 -30.66 8.75 14.57
C ARG A 80 -30.57 9.99 13.66
N GLN A 81 -30.27 11.19 14.19
CA GLN A 81 -30.23 12.45 13.41
C GLN A 81 -28.79 12.83 13.02
N ASN A 82 -28.46 13.01 11.75
CA ASN A 82 -27.10 13.37 11.25
C ASN A 82 -26.10 12.21 11.03
N ALA A 83 -26.55 10.98 10.78
CA ALA A 83 -25.66 9.86 10.51
C ALA A 83 -24.69 10.08 9.32
N LYS A 84 -25.11 10.87 8.31
CA LYS A 84 -24.26 11.27 7.16
C LYS A 84 -23.05 12.11 7.53
N LYS A 85 -23.08 12.80 8.69
CA LYS A 85 -21.97 13.63 9.17
C LYS A 85 -20.88 12.84 9.88
N LYS A 86 -21.07 11.53 10.06
CA LYS A 86 -20.18 10.67 10.84
C LYS A 86 -19.45 9.72 9.92
N ALA A 87 -18.15 9.53 10.16
CA ALA A 87 -17.42 8.38 9.67
C ALA A 87 -16.74 7.63 10.83
N VAL A 88 -16.71 6.31 10.74
CA VAL A 88 -16.14 5.43 11.77
C VAL A 88 -14.97 4.65 11.17
N ILE A 89 -13.84 4.68 11.87
CA ILE A 89 -12.59 4.06 11.47
C ILE A 89 -12.29 2.94 12.47
N LEU A 90 -12.32 1.69 12.01
CA LEU A 90 -12.09 0.50 12.81
C LEU A 90 -10.60 0.17 12.85
N ALA A 91 -9.99 0.29 14.03
CA ALA A 91 -8.56 0.13 14.29
C ALA A 91 -8.22 -1.15 15.08
N PHE A 92 -9.00 -2.21 14.85
CA PHE A 92 -8.82 -3.54 15.44
C PHE A 92 -9.13 -4.63 14.39
N SER A 93 -8.51 -5.81 14.47
CA SER A 93 -8.61 -6.84 13.43
C SER A 93 -9.92 -7.64 13.43
N ASN A 94 -10.42 -8.00 14.61
CA ASN A 94 -11.48 -9.00 14.75
C ASN A 94 -12.83 -8.32 15.01
N GLY A 95 -13.89 -8.82 14.38
CA GLY A 95 -15.25 -8.33 14.62
C GLY A 95 -15.65 -7.09 13.80
N GLN A 96 -14.88 -6.73 12.76
CA GLN A 96 -15.16 -5.51 11.98
C GLN A 96 -16.49 -5.60 11.23
N ASP A 97 -16.83 -6.78 10.71
CA ASP A 97 -18.04 -6.98 9.90
C ASP A 97 -19.29 -6.87 10.76
N GLU A 98 -19.29 -7.47 11.96
CA GLU A 98 -20.40 -7.36 12.92
C GLU A 98 -20.59 -5.92 13.41
N VAL A 99 -19.49 -5.20 13.65
CA VAL A 99 -19.55 -3.78 14.03
C VAL A 99 -20.09 -2.93 12.89
N ARG A 100 -19.68 -3.21 11.65
CA ARG A 100 -20.18 -2.53 10.45
C ARG A 100 -21.68 -2.77 10.26
N GLU A 101 -22.14 -4.00 10.37
CA GLU A 101 -23.58 -4.34 10.32
C GLU A 101 -24.37 -3.63 11.41
N LEU A 102 -23.84 -3.58 12.64
CA LEU A 102 -24.43 -2.83 13.73
C LEU A 102 -24.57 -1.35 13.39
N LEU A 103 -23.49 -0.69 12.97
CA LEU A 103 -23.48 0.73 12.63
C LEU A 103 -24.41 1.06 11.46
N ASN A 104 -24.48 0.18 10.46
CA ASN A 104 -25.40 0.30 9.33
C ASN A 104 -26.86 0.30 9.79
N ARG A 105 -27.24 -0.52 10.79
CA ARG A 105 -28.61 -0.50 11.37
C ARG A 105 -28.97 0.82 12.05
N TYR A 106 -27.96 1.60 12.47
CA TYR A 106 -28.12 2.96 13.01
C TYR A 106 -27.97 4.06 11.94
N GLY A 107 -27.83 3.68 10.67
CA GLY A 107 -27.71 4.60 9.53
C GLY A 107 -26.30 5.16 9.30
N ILE A 108 -25.29 4.71 10.06
CA ILE A 108 -23.89 5.10 9.87
C ILE A 108 -23.27 4.17 8.84
N VAL A 109 -23.21 4.62 7.58
CA VAL A 109 -22.72 3.83 6.44
C VAL A 109 -21.25 4.06 6.12
N ASN A 110 -20.71 5.21 6.53
CA ASN A 110 -19.30 5.58 6.36
C ASN A 110 -18.42 4.87 7.38
N VAL A 111 -18.24 3.57 7.22
CA VAL A 111 -17.41 2.74 8.09
C VAL A 111 -16.19 2.27 7.30
N PHE A 112 -15.00 2.45 7.85
CA PHE A 112 -13.73 2.16 7.18
C PHE A 112 -12.79 1.38 8.09
N SER A 113 -11.91 0.59 7.50
CA SER A 113 -10.84 -0.11 8.20
C SER A 113 -9.57 0.73 8.24
N ALA A 114 -8.95 0.87 9.40
CA ALA A 114 -7.60 1.45 9.53
C ALA A 114 -6.48 0.46 9.17
N LEU A 115 -6.82 -0.82 8.95
CA LEU A 115 -5.84 -1.86 8.70
C LEU A 115 -5.21 -1.68 7.32
N GLN A 116 -3.90 -1.83 7.27
CA GLN A 116 -3.13 -1.89 6.03
C GLN A 116 -3.28 -3.30 5.42
N GLN A 117 -4.42 -3.57 4.80
CA GLN A 117 -4.65 -4.81 4.04
C GLN A 117 -4.90 -4.45 2.57
N HIS A 118 -4.11 -5.02 1.68
CA HIS A 118 -4.06 -4.63 0.27
C HIS A 118 -5.27 -5.04 -0.57
N ASN A 119 -6.13 -5.91 -0.03
CA ASN A 119 -7.30 -6.49 -0.69
C ASN A 119 -8.65 -6.05 -0.08
N ARG A 120 -8.65 -5.01 0.77
CA ARG A 120 -9.87 -4.45 1.38
C ARG A 120 -10.40 -3.27 0.58
N ASN A 121 -11.70 -3.23 0.33
CA ASN A 121 -12.39 -2.14 -0.40
C ASN A 121 -12.89 -1.02 0.53
N ASP A 122 -12.60 -1.10 1.82
CA ASP A 122 -13.08 -0.19 2.86
C ASP A 122 -11.94 0.46 3.63
N ASN A 123 -10.73 0.54 3.07
CA ASN A 123 -9.59 1.14 3.76
C ASN A 123 -9.78 2.65 3.96
N PHE A 124 -9.55 3.15 5.17
CA PHE A 124 -9.78 4.56 5.52
C PHE A 124 -8.96 5.54 4.67
N ILE A 125 -7.67 5.27 4.47
CA ILE A 125 -6.80 6.20 3.74
C ILE A 125 -7.20 6.21 2.26
N GLN A 126 -7.27 5.03 1.64
CA GLN A 126 -7.53 4.89 0.21
C GLN A 126 -8.96 5.28 -0.16
N ASN A 127 -9.97 4.80 0.58
CA ASN A 127 -11.37 4.93 0.20
C ASN A 127 -12.03 6.20 0.75
N PHE A 128 -11.63 6.72 1.91
CA PHE A 128 -12.17 7.95 2.46
C PHE A 128 -11.22 9.14 2.26
N LEU A 129 -10.03 9.08 2.84
CA LEU A 129 -9.17 10.25 3.00
C LEU A 129 -8.65 10.80 1.66
N CYS A 130 -8.21 9.92 0.75
CA CYS A 130 -7.77 10.32 -0.59
C CYS A 130 -8.90 10.97 -1.40
N VAL A 131 -10.13 10.43 -1.30
CA VAL A 131 -11.30 10.98 -2.00
C VAL A 131 -11.70 12.32 -1.38
N TRP A 132 -11.89 12.37 -0.06
CA TRP A 132 -12.25 13.59 0.64
C TRP A 132 -11.24 14.73 0.39
N ALA A 133 -9.94 14.45 0.47
CA ALA A 133 -8.89 15.46 0.25
C ALA A 133 -8.90 16.00 -1.19
N MET A 134 -9.18 15.14 -2.17
CA MET A 134 -9.32 15.56 -3.57
C MET A 134 -10.50 16.50 -3.75
N TYR A 135 -11.69 16.11 -3.30
CA TYR A 135 -12.90 16.93 -3.50
C TYR A 135 -12.88 18.21 -2.65
N LYS A 136 -12.29 18.17 -1.46
CA LYS A 136 -12.25 19.34 -0.56
C LYS A 136 -11.18 20.35 -0.95
N TYR A 137 -10.01 19.89 -1.38
CA TYR A 137 -8.81 20.74 -1.54
C TYR A 137 -8.05 20.54 -2.86
N GLY A 138 -8.46 19.62 -3.72
CA GLY A 138 -7.67 19.24 -4.92
C GLY A 138 -6.34 18.57 -4.57
N ILE A 139 -6.24 17.98 -3.37
CA ILE A 139 -5.04 17.32 -2.86
C ILE A 139 -5.08 15.84 -3.25
N LEU A 140 -4.10 15.40 -4.04
CA LEU A 140 -3.89 14.01 -4.44
C LEU A 140 -2.93 13.32 -3.49
N ILE A 141 -3.41 12.24 -2.86
CA ILE A 141 -2.67 11.41 -1.93
C ILE A 141 -2.55 10.00 -2.52
N SER A 142 -1.36 9.41 -2.47
CA SER A 142 -1.20 7.97 -2.71
C SER A 142 -1.14 7.22 -1.39
N HIS A 143 -1.96 6.19 -1.23
CA HIS A 143 -1.91 5.35 -0.02
C HIS A 143 -0.68 4.42 -0.03
N TRP A 144 -0.31 3.85 -1.18
CA TRP A 144 0.79 2.89 -1.29
C TRP A 144 1.54 3.08 -2.60
N THR A 145 2.80 3.46 -2.50
CA THR A 145 3.68 3.71 -3.65
C THR A 145 4.93 2.83 -3.56
N ASN A 146 4.99 1.84 -4.45
CA ASN A 146 6.16 0.99 -4.62
C ASN A 146 7.08 1.56 -5.71
N TYR A 147 8.39 1.50 -5.49
CA TYR A 147 9.37 1.69 -6.55
C TYR A 147 10.43 0.59 -6.52
N CYS A 148 10.50 -0.19 -7.60
CA CYS A 148 11.50 -1.25 -7.76
C CYS A 148 12.84 -0.68 -8.21
N LEU A 149 13.82 -0.61 -7.31
CA LEU A 149 15.16 -0.06 -7.60
C LEU A 149 16.04 -1.00 -8.42
N THR A 150 15.82 -2.31 -8.29
CA THR A 150 16.63 -3.32 -8.97
C THR A 150 15.79 -4.54 -9.25
N THR A 151 16.11 -5.26 -10.32
CA THR A 151 15.64 -6.63 -10.55
C THR A 151 16.70 -7.67 -10.21
N ARG A 152 17.87 -7.26 -9.72
CA ARG A 152 18.90 -8.18 -9.19
C ARG A 152 18.55 -8.62 -7.79
N CYS A 153 18.58 -9.93 -7.55
CA CYS A 153 18.45 -10.51 -6.23
C CYS A 153 19.50 -11.61 -6.07
N ASN A 154 20.01 -11.77 -4.85
CA ASN A 154 20.92 -12.86 -4.49
C ASN A 154 20.18 -14.13 -4.03
N LEU A 155 18.85 -14.11 -4.04
CA LEU A 155 17.99 -15.27 -3.85
C LEU A 155 17.27 -15.61 -5.16
N ASN A 156 16.93 -16.89 -5.34
CA ASN A 156 16.24 -17.40 -6.52
C ASN A 156 14.96 -18.14 -6.11
N CYS A 157 14.02 -17.40 -5.50
CA CYS A 157 12.81 -17.98 -4.92
C CYS A 157 11.82 -18.45 -6.00
N LYS A 158 11.33 -19.69 -5.89
CA LYS A 158 10.34 -20.30 -6.79
C LYS A 158 9.06 -19.46 -6.88
N GLY A 159 8.51 -19.07 -5.72
CA GLY A 159 7.26 -18.31 -5.63
C GLY A 159 7.44 -16.80 -5.56
N CYS A 160 8.55 -16.25 -6.09
CA CYS A 160 8.82 -14.81 -5.97
C CYS A 160 7.68 -13.97 -6.55
N LEU A 161 7.04 -13.17 -5.70
CA LEU A 161 5.93 -12.27 -6.07
C LEU A 161 6.36 -11.15 -7.05
N ASN A 162 7.66 -10.83 -7.10
CA ASN A 162 8.23 -9.89 -8.07
C ASN A 162 8.69 -10.59 -9.37
N PHE A 163 8.47 -11.90 -9.49
CA PHE A 163 8.90 -12.75 -10.60
C PHE A 163 10.40 -12.66 -10.92
N THR A 164 11.24 -12.29 -9.94
CA THR A 164 12.67 -12.07 -10.14
C THR A 164 13.39 -13.29 -10.72
N SER A 165 12.99 -14.50 -10.32
CA SER A 165 13.53 -15.78 -10.81
C SER A 165 13.25 -16.07 -12.30
N TYR A 166 12.34 -15.32 -12.92
CA TYR A 166 11.99 -15.42 -14.33
C TYR A 166 12.70 -14.36 -15.20
N ILE A 167 13.39 -13.39 -14.59
CA ILE A 167 14.05 -12.29 -15.30
C ILE A 167 15.36 -12.77 -15.91
N ASN A 168 15.43 -12.81 -17.25
CA ASN A 168 16.64 -13.24 -17.96
C ASN A 168 17.80 -12.23 -17.88
N ASN A 169 17.49 -10.93 -17.87
CA ASN A 169 18.47 -9.85 -17.89
C ASN A 169 18.23 -8.90 -16.70
N PRO A 170 18.61 -9.27 -15.48
CA PRO A 170 18.40 -8.44 -14.31
C PRO A 170 19.29 -7.18 -14.37
N ARG A 171 18.70 -6.04 -14.01
CA ARG A 171 19.31 -4.72 -14.10
C ARG A 171 19.02 -3.90 -12.86
N ASP A 172 19.86 -2.91 -12.64
CA ASP A 172 19.65 -1.85 -11.67
C ASP A 172 18.99 -0.66 -12.39
N GLU A 173 18.06 0.01 -11.71
CA GLU A 173 17.55 1.31 -12.18
C GLU A 173 18.66 2.35 -12.04
N THR A 174 18.84 3.20 -13.05
CA THR A 174 19.81 4.29 -12.95
C THR A 174 19.28 5.42 -12.09
N PHE A 175 20.17 6.21 -11.50
CA PHE A 175 19.77 7.42 -10.78
C PHE A 175 18.92 8.38 -11.62
N ASN A 176 19.22 8.51 -12.91
CA ASN A 176 18.47 9.42 -13.79
C ASN A 176 17.05 8.91 -14.08
N GLU A 177 16.87 7.60 -14.29
CA GLU A 177 15.54 6.99 -14.43
C GLU A 177 14.71 7.20 -13.17
N PHE A 178 15.29 6.92 -12.00
CA PHE A 178 14.65 7.17 -10.70
C PHE A 178 14.27 8.64 -10.53
N LYS A 179 15.24 9.54 -10.72
CA LYS A 179 15.03 10.99 -10.54
C LYS A 179 13.91 11.49 -11.45
N SER A 180 13.99 11.18 -12.74
CA SER A 180 12.96 11.61 -13.69
C SER A 180 11.58 11.07 -13.32
N HIS A 181 11.52 9.83 -12.84
CA HIS A 181 10.25 9.22 -12.44
C HIS A 181 9.69 9.85 -11.17
N ILE A 182 10.49 9.97 -10.11
CA ILE A 182 10.02 10.46 -8.81
C ILE A 182 9.64 11.94 -8.88
N ASP A 183 10.37 12.74 -9.67
CA ASP A 183 10.01 14.12 -9.96
C ASP A 183 8.65 14.19 -10.66
N MET A 184 8.39 13.27 -11.60
CA MET A 184 7.09 13.17 -12.27
C MET A 184 5.98 12.80 -11.29
N VAL A 185 6.20 11.84 -10.39
CA VAL A 185 5.23 11.49 -9.32
C VAL A 185 4.89 12.72 -8.49
N PHE A 186 5.90 13.41 -7.97
CA PHE A 186 5.69 14.59 -7.13
C PHE A 186 5.25 15.85 -7.90
N SER A 187 5.22 15.81 -9.23
CA SER A 187 4.55 16.85 -10.04
C SER A 187 3.02 16.79 -9.96
N LYS A 188 2.45 15.63 -9.59
CA LYS A 188 0.99 15.42 -9.46
C LYS A 188 0.55 15.08 -8.05
N PHE A 189 1.26 14.22 -7.34
CA PHE A 189 0.91 13.78 -5.98
C PHE A 189 1.40 14.78 -4.95
N ASP A 190 0.52 15.35 -4.15
CA ASP A 190 0.89 16.29 -3.09
C ASP A 190 1.58 15.55 -1.94
N TYR A 191 1.04 14.39 -1.55
CA TYR A 191 1.56 13.57 -0.47
C TYR A 191 1.53 12.07 -0.81
N LEU A 192 2.49 11.33 -0.25
CA LEU A 192 2.48 9.87 -0.23
C LEU A 192 2.33 9.42 1.22
N TYR A 193 1.35 8.55 1.49
CA TYR A 193 1.26 7.87 2.78
C TYR A 193 2.46 6.94 2.97
N SER A 194 2.81 6.16 1.94
CA SER A 194 4.04 5.38 1.94
C SER A 194 4.76 5.42 0.60
N LEU A 195 6.09 5.51 0.67
CA LEU A 195 7.02 5.21 -0.41
C LEU A 195 7.95 4.10 0.06
N HIS A 196 8.05 3.02 -0.71
CA HIS A 196 8.98 1.95 -0.38
C HIS A 196 9.82 1.50 -1.56
N PHE A 197 11.08 1.22 -1.25
CA PHE A 197 12.04 0.69 -2.19
C PHE A 197 12.08 -0.83 -2.09
N SER A 198 11.81 -1.48 -3.21
CA SER A 198 11.73 -2.93 -3.33
C SER A 198 12.33 -3.42 -4.67
N GLY A 199 11.90 -4.59 -5.13
CA GLY A 199 12.32 -5.22 -6.38
C GLY A 199 13.00 -6.56 -6.11
N GLY A 200 14.25 -6.71 -6.54
CA GLY A 200 15.11 -7.81 -6.15
C GLY A 200 15.58 -7.64 -4.71
N GLU A 201 16.88 -7.38 -4.50
CA GLU A 201 17.43 -7.06 -3.18
C GLU A 201 18.01 -5.63 -3.20
N PRO A 202 17.31 -4.63 -2.62
CA PRO A 202 17.78 -3.25 -2.61
C PRO A 202 19.19 -3.05 -2.03
N LEU A 203 19.62 -3.86 -1.06
CA LEU A 203 20.97 -3.75 -0.48
C LEU A 203 22.09 -4.16 -1.46
N LEU A 204 21.77 -4.78 -2.61
CA LEU A 204 22.74 -4.99 -3.70
C LEU A 204 22.96 -3.72 -4.54
N HIS A 205 22.04 -2.77 -4.50
CA HIS A 205 22.10 -1.60 -5.36
C HIS A 205 23.13 -0.59 -4.85
N LYS A 206 24.24 -0.43 -5.59
CA LYS A 206 25.36 0.42 -5.18
C LYS A 206 24.98 1.89 -4.96
N GLU A 207 24.05 2.41 -5.75
CA GLU A 207 23.53 3.78 -5.60
C GLU A 207 22.35 3.92 -4.61
N LEU A 208 22.00 2.90 -3.82
CA LEU A 208 20.93 3.00 -2.81
C LEU A 208 21.04 4.27 -1.92
N PRO A 209 22.24 4.62 -1.39
CA PRO A 209 22.41 5.86 -0.65
C PRO A 209 21.97 7.11 -1.43
N ARG A 210 22.33 7.19 -2.72
CA ARG A 210 22.05 8.34 -3.58
C ARG A 210 20.55 8.54 -3.81
N PHE A 211 19.77 7.46 -3.95
CA PHE A 211 18.31 7.57 -4.07
C PHE A 211 17.68 8.07 -2.76
N LEU A 212 18.12 7.54 -1.61
CA LEU A 212 17.63 7.94 -0.30
C LEU A 212 17.97 9.40 0.01
N ASP A 213 19.19 9.84 -0.30
CA ASP A 213 19.62 11.23 -0.16
C ASP A 213 18.73 12.15 -1.00
N TYR A 214 18.47 11.79 -2.25
CA TYR A 214 17.59 12.58 -3.13
C TYR A 214 16.16 12.72 -2.59
N ILE A 215 15.56 11.63 -2.07
CA ILE A 215 14.25 11.69 -1.42
C ILE A 215 14.32 12.58 -0.17
N SER A 216 15.36 12.39 0.65
CA SER A 216 15.56 13.14 1.89
C SER A 216 15.59 14.64 1.65
N GLU A 217 16.35 15.06 0.64
CA GLU A 217 16.59 16.46 0.31
C GLU A 217 15.40 17.14 -0.37
N ASN A 218 14.63 16.40 -1.19
CA ASN A 218 13.64 17.02 -2.10
C ASN A 218 12.18 16.74 -1.71
N TYR A 219 11.89 15.59 -1.09
CA TYR A 219 10.51 15.09 -0.98
C TYR A 219 10.12 14.52 0.38
N ARG A 220 11.03 14.44 1.36
CA ARG A 220 10.77 13.74 2.62
C ARG A 220 9.60 14.29 3.42
N GLU A 221 9.37 15.60 3.39
CA GLU A 221 8.24 16.25 4.06
C GLU A 221 6.88 15.96 3.38
N ARG A 222 6.89 15.36 2.18
CA ARG A 222 5.70 14.93 1.45
C ARG A 222 5.46 13.43 1.53
N ILE A 223 6.26 12.72 2.33
CA ILE A 223 6.18 11.27 2.52
C ILE A 223 5.97 11.00 4.00
N PHE A 224 4.87 10.34 4.36
CA PHE A 224 4.62 9.96 5.75
C PHE A 224 5.53 8.79 6.16
N GLU A 225 5.48 7.68 5.42
CA GLU A 225 6.33 6.51 5.62
C GLU A 225 7.31 6.31 4.46
N LEU A 226 8.60 6.29 4.76
CA LEU A 226 9.65 5.89 3.83
C LEU A 226 10.31 4.63 4.36
N PHE A 227 10.35 3.55 3.57
CA PHE A 227 11.02 2.32 4.01
C PHE A 227 11.68 1.52 2.89
N VAL A 228 12.70 0.75 3.24
CA VAL A 228 13.35 -0.22 2.34
C VAL A 228 12.90 -1.62 2.73
N ILE A 229 12.52 -2.44 1.75
CA ILE A 229 12.26 -3.87 1.96
C ILE A 229 13.54 -4.66 1.62
N THR A 230 13.98 -5.54 2.51
CA THR A 230 15.17 -6.38 2.28
C THR A 230 14.92 -7.82 2.73
N ASN A 231 15.52 -8.77 2.02
CA ASN A 231 15.40 -10.21 2.28
C ASN A 231 16.26 -10.71 3.46
N GLY A 232 17.00 -9.80 4.13
CA GLY A 232 17.77 -10.09 5.34
C GLY A 232 19.04 -10.91 5.15
N SER A 233 19.52 -11.07 3.90
CA SER A 233 20.73 -11.83 3.61
C SER A 233 22.02 -11.00 3.58
N ILE A 234 21.92 -9.66 3.57
CA ILE A 234 23.05 -8.75 3.42
C ILE A 234 23.13 -7.83 4.63
N VAL A 235 24.29 -7.79 5.29
CA VAL A 235 24.58 -6.79 6.31
C VAL A 235 24.83 -5.46 5.61
N PRO A 236 24.05 -4.39 5.92
CA PRO A 236 24.18 -3.11 5.24
C PRO A 236 25.54 -2.47 5.51
N SER A 237 26.08 -1.76 4.51
CA SER A 237 27.31 -0.99 4.68
C SER A 237 27.06 0.27 5.51
N VAL A 238 28.13 0.84 6.07
CA VAL A 238 28.06 2.11 6.83
C VAL A 238 27.44 3.23 6.00
N GLY A 239 27.74 3.30 4.69
CA GLY A 239 27.15 4.29 3.79
C GLY A 239 25.63 4.14 3.64
N VAL A 240 25.14 2.89 3.55
CA VAL A 240 23.71 2.60 3.47
C VAL A 240 23.01 2.94 4.79
N LEU A 241 23.58 2.52 5.93
CA LEU A 241 23.04 2.85 7.26
C LEU A 241 22.91 4.37 7.45
N LYS A 242 23.95 5.12 7.07
CA LYS A 242 23.95 6.59 7.16
C LYS A 242 22.83 7.20 6.31
N ALA A 243 22.69 6.79 5.05
CA ALA A 243 21.66 7.32 4.16
C ALA A 243 20.24 6.98 4.63
N ILE A 244 19.98 5.75 5.09
CA ILE A 244 18.68 5.36 5.65
C ILE A 244 18.32 6.23 6.86
N LYS A 245 19.26 6.42 7.79
CA LYS A 245 19.06 7.27 8.98
C LYS A 245 18.79 8.72 8.59
N GLN A 246 19.59 9.29 7.68
CA GLN A 246 19.42 10.67 7.21
C GLN A 246 18.06 10.89 6.55
N ALA A 247 17.63 9.94 5.72
CA ALA A 247 16.32 9.98 5.06
C ALA A 247 15.13 9.77 6.01
N ARG A 248 15.35 9.53 7.31
CA ARG A 248 14.30 9.10 8.27
C ARG A 248 13.49 7.93 7.69
N CYS A 249 14.22 6.97 7.12
CA CYS A 249 13.70 5.77 6.48
C CYS A 249 13.75 4.60 7.47
N SER A 250 12.70 3.78 7.50
CA SER A 250 12.68 2.52 8.25
C SER A 250 13.01 1.33 7.34
N VAL A 251 13.08 0.13 7.92
CA VAL A 251 13.37 -1.11 7.20
C VAL A 251 12.30 -2.15 7.48
N SER A 252 11.78 -2.76 6.41
CA SER A 252 11.01 -4.00 6.45
C SER A 252 11.99 -5.15 6.17
N LEU A 253 12.27 -5.94 7.20
CA LEU A 253 13.23 -7.03 7.15
C LEU A 253 12.47 -8.36 7.01
N ASP A 254 12.45 -8.92 5.81
CA ASP A 254 11.79 -10.20 5.56
C ASP A 254 12.68 -11.34 6.06
N ASP A 255 12.13 -12.15 6.96
CA ASP A 255 12.84 -13.28 7.56
C ASP A 255 12.55 -14.58 6.81
N TYR A 256 13.45 -14.91 5.89
CA TYR A 256 13.42 -16.15 5.12
C TYR A 256 14.28 -17.28 5.71
N SER A 257 14.70 -17.16 6.98
CA SER A 257 15.63 -18.09 7.64
C SER A 257 15.14 -19.54 7.65
N LYS A 258 13.82 -19.76 7.61
CA LYS A 258 13.21 -21.10 7.55
C LYS A 258 13.62 -21.89 6.31
N ASN A 259 13.73 -21.23 5.16
CA ASN A 259 13.95 -21.88 3.86
C ASN A 259 15.27 -21.47 3.18
N VAL A 260 15.97 -20.46 3.71
CA VAL A 260 17.20 -19.91 3.12
C VAL A 260 18.33 -19.92 4.16
N PRO A 261 19.30 -20.85 4.07
CA PRO A 261 20.42 -20.94 5.00
C PRO A 261 21.24 -19.65 5.10
N LEU A 262 21.38 -18.92 3.99
CA LEU A 262 22.07 -17.62 3.99
C LEU A 262 21.36 -16.61 4.91
N CYS A 263 20.04 -16.45 4.78
CA CYS A 263 19.25 -15.59 5.67
C CYS A 263 19.35 -16.07 7.12
N ALA A 264 19.23 -17.38 7.37
CA ALA A 264 19.35 -17.95 8.72
C ALA A 264 20.68 -17.59 9.40
N SER A 265 21.77 -17.59 8.64
CA SER A 265 23.10 -17.23 9.15
C SER A 265 23.33 -15.72 9.34
N ARG A 266 22.44 -14.86 8.81
CA ARG A 266 22.66 -13.40 8.73
C ARG A 266 21.60 -12.57 9.44
N ILE A 267 20.37 -13.05 9.57
CA ILE A 267 19.21 -12.26 9.96
C ILE A 267 19.43 -11.45 11.25
N GLU A 268 20.02 -12.06 12.28
CA GLU A 268 20.34 -11.38 13.54
C GLU A 268 21.41 -10.30 13.36
N SER A 269 22.46 -10.58 12.59
CA SER A 269 23.50 -9.59 12.31
C SER A 269 22.96 -8.40 11.50
N VAL A 270 22.05 -8.65 10.55
CA VAL A 270 21.38 -7.60 9.76
C VAL A 270 20.49 -6.75 10.65
N LYS A 271 19.64 -7.39 11.47
CA LYS A 271 18.77 -6.71 12.43
C LYS A 271 19.58 -5.85 13.40
N CYS A 272 20.62 -6.40 14.02
CA CYS A 272 21.49 -5.67 14.92
C CYS A 272 22.20 -4.49 14.24
N ALA A 273 22.61 -4.62 12.97
CA ALA A 273 23.26 -3.52 12.25
C ALA A 273 22.34 -2.29 12.11
N PHE A 274 21.06 -2.50 11.84
CA PHE A 274 20.07 -1.43 11.78
C PHE A 274 19.71 -0.89 13.18
N GLU A 275 19.48 -1.77 14.16
CA GLU A 275 19.15 -1.37 15.54
C GLU A 275 20.28 -0.55 16.18
N ASN A 276 21.53 -0.97 16.02
CA ASN A 276 22.70 -0.24 16.52
C ASN A 276 22.91 1.12 15.84
N ALA A 277 22.29 1.34 14.68
CA ALA A 277 22.30 2.62 13.98
C ALA A 277 21.07 3.49 14.32
N ASP A 278 20.21 3.07 15.26
CA ASP A 278 18.92 3.68 15.61
C ASP A 278 17.94 3.76 14.42
N ILE A 279 17.98 2.76 13.53
CA ILE A 279 17.06 2.68 12.39
C ILE A 279 15.87 1.79 12.80
N PRO A 280 14.61 2.27 12.66
CA PRO A 280 13.44 1.44 12.95
C PRO A 280 13.37 0.23 12.00
N VAL A 281 13.24 -0.97 12.57
CA VAL A 281 13.13 -2.23 11.82
C VAL A 281 11.83 -2.94 12.18
N THR A 282 11.10 -3.38 11.16
CA THR A 282 9.99 -4.32 11.30
C THR A 282 10.43 -5.67 10.76
N LEU A 283 10.49 -6.68 11.61
CA LEU A 283 10.76 -8.06 11.20
C LEU A 283 9.48 -8.69 10.67
N VAL A 284 9.48 -9.10 9.41
CA VAL A 284 8.33 -9.70 8.74
C VAL A 284 8.57 -11.20 8.57
N ARG A 285 7.73 -12.01 9.21
CA ARG A 285 7.72 -13.47 9.07
C ARG A 285 6.42 -13.89 8.40
N THR A 286 6.52 -14.71 7.38
CA THR A 286 5.37 -15.25 6.67
C THR A 286 5.72 -16.67 6.23
N ASP A 287 4.84 -17.64 6.51
CA ASP A 287 5.09 -19.04 6.17
C ASP A 287 4.87 -19.35 4.68
N SER A 288 3.95 -18.64 4.04
CA SER A 288 3.60 -18.84 2.64
C SER A 288 3.22 -17.54 1.94
N TRP A 289 3.54 -17.45 0.66
CA TRP A 289 3.09 -16.37 -0.22
C TRP A 289 1.90 -16.82 -1.04
N TYR A 290 1.20 -15.86 -1.63
CA TYR A 290 0.21 -16.14 -2.65
C TYR A 290 0.86 -16.79 -3.87
N ASP A 291 0.21 -17.83 -4.39
CA ASP A 291 0.60 -18.46 -5.65
C ASP A 291 -0.41 -18.07 -6.74
N PHE A 292 0.07 -17.29 -7.72
CA PHE A 292 -0.74 -16.86 -8.85
C PHE A 292 -0.88 -17.93 -9.93
N GLU A 293 -0.13 -19.03 -9.82
CA GLU A 293 -0.13 -20.15 -10.77
C GLU A 293 -0.03 -19.69 -12.23
N ILE A 294 0.93 -18.80 -12.50
CA ILE A 294 1.09 -18.12 -13.80
C ILE A 294 1.29 -19.06 -15.00
N ASN A 295 1.74 -20.29 -14.74
CA ASN A 295 1.94 -21.31 -15.77
C ASN A 295 0.71 -22.19 -15.98
N ASP A 296 -0.18 -22.27 -14.99
CA ASP A 296 -1.34 -23.18 -14.97
C ASP A 296 -2.67 -22.43 -15.07
N THR A 297 -2.63 -21.10 -15.01
CA THR A 297 -3.82 -20.24 -15.12
C THR A 297 -3.95 -19.70 -16.54
N ASP A 298 -5.06 -20.06 -17.19
CA ASP A 298 -5.47 -19.49 -18.47
C ASP A 298 -6.93 -19.03 -18.39
N ASN A 299 -7.10 -17.71 -18.28
CA ASN A 299 -8.39 -17.02 -18.30
C ASN A 299 -8.66 -16.38 -19.68
N SER A 300 -7.97 -16.79 -20.74
CA SER A 300 -8.16 -16.22 -22.08
C SER A 300 -9.56 -16.44 -22.66
N SER A 301 -10.26 -17.48 -22.22
CA SER A 301 -11.62 -17.83 -22.63
C SER A 301 -12.72 -17.05 -21.89
N LEU A 302 -12.40 -16.33 -20.81
CA LEU A 302 -13.38 -15.55 -20.06
C LEU A 302 -13.90 -14.35 -20.89
N SER A 303 -15.20 -14.08 -20.76
CA SER A 303 -15.83 -12.88 -21.33
C SER A 303 -15.27 -11.59 -20.72
N GLU A 304 -15.56 -10.44 -21.32
CA GLU A 304 -15.15 -9.15 -20.74
C GLU A 304 -15.77 -8.92 -19.35
N GLU A 305 -17.05 -9.23 -19.17
CA GLU A 305 -17.74 -9.11 -17.88
C GLU A 305 -17.14 -10.04 -16.82
N GLU A 306 -16.78 -11.27 -17.21
CA GLU A 306 -16.13 -12.23 -16.32
C GLU A 306 -14.73 -11.77 -15.92
N MET A 307 -13.98 -11.17 -16.84
CA MET A 307 -12.67 -10.57 -16.58
C MET A 307 -12.75 -9.37 -15.64
N ILE A 308 -13.74 -8.50 -15.82
CA ILE A 308 -13.99 -7.38 -14.91
C ILE A 308 -14.31 -7.91 -13.51
N LYS A 309 -15.21 -8.90 -13.41
CA LYS A 309 -15.56 -9.53 -12.14
C LYS A 309 -14.36 -10.20 -11.49
N HIS A 310 -13.50 -10.86 -12.27
CA HIS A 310 -12.25 -11.45 -11.78
C HIS A 310 -11.33 -10.40 -11.17
N LYS A 311 -11.12 -9.26 -11.86
CA LYS A 311 -10.28 -8.17 -11.36
C LYS A 311 -10.89 -7.50 -10.12
N ASP A 312 -12.21 -7.30 -10.12
CA ASP A 312 -12.93 -6.70 -9.00
C ASP A 312 -12.88 -7.59 -7.74
N ASN A 313 -12.95 -8.92 -7.91
CA ASN A 313 -12.79 -9.88 -6.81
C ASN A 313 -11.35 -9.94 -6.26
N CYS A 314 -10.35 -9.56 -7.07
CA CYS A 314 -8.97 -9.44 -6.63
C CYS A 314 -8.80 -8.26 -5.67
N ASN A 315 -9.62 -7.21 -5.88
CA ASN A 315 -9.76 -6.02 -5.03
C ASN A 315 -8.42 -5.39 -4.60
N SER A 316 -7.41 -5.50 -5.47
CA SER A 316 -6.04 -5.13 -5.18
C SER A 316 -5.78 -3.70 -5.62
N PHE A 317 -5.55 -2.79 -4.66
CA PHE A 317 -5.07 -1.43 -4.91
C PHE A 317 -3.53 -1.38 -5.07
N LEU A 318 -2.92 -2.53 -5.35
CA LEU A 318 -1.49 -2.65 -5.55
C LEU A 318 -1.16 -2.20 -6.97
N HIS A 319 -0.59 -0.99 -7.08
CA HIS A 319 -0.10 -0.44 -8.34
C HIS A 319 1.41 -0.29 -8.27
N ASP A 320 2.07 -0.41 -9.41
CA ASP A 320 3.50 -0.11 -9.54
C ASP A 320 3.69 1.26 -10.20
N PHE A 321 4.67 2.01 -9.73
CA PHE A 321 5.03 3.31 -10.28
C PHE A 321 6.34 3.16 -11.04
N TYR A 322 6.30 3.39 -12.34
CA TYR A 322 7.46 3.16 -13.20
C TYR A 322 7.41 4.00 -14.47
N ASN A 323 8.55 4.57 -14.88
CA ASN A 323 8.74 5.29 -16.15
C ASN A 323 7.69 6.37 -16.48
N GLY A 324 7.20 7.07 -15.45
CA GLY A 324 6.23 8.16 -15.59
C GLY A 324 4.78 7.69 -15.66
N GLN A 325 4.55 6.41 -15.39
CA GLN A 325 3.26 5.73 -15.46
C GLN A 325 2.92 5.07 -14.12
N ILE A 326 1.62 4.84 -13.91
CA ILE A 326 1.09 4.04 -12.80
C ILE A 326 0.38 2.83 -13.40
N TYR A 327 0.76 1.63 -12.99
CA TYR A 327 0.22 0.38 -13.53
C TYR A 327 -0.94 -0.14 -12.70
N GLY A 328 -2.03 -0.56 -13.35
CA GLY A 328 -3.29 -1.02 -12.75
C GLY A 328 -3.18 -2.25 -11.85
N CYS A 329 -2.01 -2.89 -11.83
CA CYS A 329 -1.63 -3.99 -10.96
C CYS A 329 -0.09 -4.07 -10.89
N CYS A 330 0.50 -4.11 -9.70
CA CYS A 330 1.96 -4.24 -9.59
C CYS A 330 2.49 -5.55 -10.18
N TYR A 331 1.75 -6.65 -10.00
CA TYR A 331 2.12 -7.95 -10.56
C TYR A 331 2.07 -7.97 -12.08
N HIS A 332 1.21 -7.17 -12.73
CA HIS A 332 1.27 -7.02 -14.17
C HIS A 332 2.61 -6.44 -14.59
N LYS A 333 3.07 -5.37 -13.93
CA LYS A 333 4.36 -4.75 -14.25
C LYS A 333 5.54 -5.68 -13.97
N PHE A 334 5.49 -6.44 -12.87
CA PHE A 334 6.52 -7.43 -12.56
C PHE A 334 6.55 -8.57 -13.59
N ALA A 335 5.39 -9.10 -13.97
CA ALA A 335 5.28 -10.12 -15.01
C ALA A 335 5.81 -9.61 -16.36
N GLN A 336 5.59 -8.34 -16.68
CA GLN A 336 6.13 -7.69 -17.88
C GLN A 336 7.66 -7.58 -17.84
N LYS A 337 8.24 -7.15 -16.71
CA LYS A 337 9.72 -7.15 -16.53
C LYS A 337 10.34 -8.55 -16.63
N ALA A 338 9.59 -9.59 -16.26
CA ALA A 338 9.98 -10.99 -16.38
C ALA A 338 9.70 -11.61 -17.76
N GLY A 339 9.09 -10.88 -18.71
CA GLY A 339 8.74 -11.42 -20.02
C GLY A 339 7.59 -12.44 -20.01
N ILE A 340 6.83 -12.52 -18.91
CA ILE A 340 5.67 -13.40 -18.74
C ILE A 340 4.41 -12.82 -19.40
N ALA A 341 4.29 -11.49 -19.39
CA ALA A 341 3.14 -10.76 -19.93
C ALA A 341 3.58 -9.62 -20.87
N SER A 342 2.76 -9.32 -21.85
CA SER A 342 2.87 -8.13 -22.70
C SER A 342 2.11 -6.96 -22.09
N GLU A 343 2.60 -5.75 -22.34
CA GLU A 343 1.97 -4.49 -21.92
C GLU A 343 0.98 -4.00 -22.98
N THR A 344 -0.14 -3.41 -22.55
CA THR A 344 -1.07 -2.66 -23.39
C THR A 344 -1.36 -1.28 -22.79
N ASP A 345 -1.85 -0.35 -23.61
CA ASP A 345 -2.26 1.00 -23.20
C ASP A 345 -3.34 1.04 -22.11
N ASN A 346 -4.07 -0.05 -21.93
CA ASN A 346 -5.07 -0.21 -20.87
C ASN A 346 -4.45 -0.49 -19.48
N ASP A 347 -3.20 -0.94 -19.42
CA ASP A 347 -2.62 -1.47 -18.19
C ASP A 347 -2.03 -0.40 -17.27
N TYR A 348 -1.96 0.85 -17.74
CA TYR A 348 -1.39 1.97 -17.01
C TYR A 348 -2.15 3.28 -17.25
N ILE A 349 -1.80 4.28 -16.45
CA ILE A 349 -2.14 5.68 -16.68
C ILE A 349 -0.87 6.53 -16.69
N ASP A 350 -0.74 7.44 -17.65
CA ASP A 350 0.37 8.38 -17.75
C ASP A 350 0.20 9.53 -16.73
N ILE A 351 1.21 9.72 -15.87
CA ILE A 351 1.16 10.72 -14.79
C ILE A 351 1.11 12.14 -15.36
N ALA A 352 1.94 12.43 -16.37
CA ALA A 352 2.10 13.77 -16.91
C ALA A 352 0.80 14.30 -17.55
N SER A 353 0.18 13.49 -18.41
CA SER A 353 -0.96 13.89 -19.24
C SER A 353 -2.31 13.76 -18.53
N SER A 354 -2.40 12.96 -17.47
CA SER A 354 -3.65 12.74 -16.75
C SER A 354 -3.89 13.79 -15.66
N SER A 355 -5.16 14.12 -15.41
CA SER A 355 -5.57 14.97 -14.30
C SER A 355 -5.41 14.27 -12.96
N LYS A 356 -5.37 15.05 -11.87
CA LYS A 356 -5.32 14.50 -10.51
C LYS A 356 -6.52 13.59 -10.20
N MET A 357 -7.71 13.91 -10.72
CA MET A 357 -8.92 13.11 -10.51
C MET A 357 -8.86 11.77 -11.25
N GLU A 358 -8.45 11.76 -12.52
CA GLU A 358 -8.27 10.51 -13.27
C GLU A 358 -7.22 9.60 -12.62
N ILE A 359 -6.14 10.18 -12.10
CA ILE A 359 -5.13 9.43 -11.35
C ILE A 359 -5.73 8.84 -10.07
N LEU A 360 -6.52 9.62 -9.31
CA LEU A 360 -7.20 9.12 -8.11
C LEU A 360 -8.14 7.96 -8.44
N GLU A 361 -8.97 8.07 -9.47
CA GLU A 361 -9.86 6.99 -9.91
C GLU A 361 -9.08 5.75 -10.32
N PHE A 362 -8.02 5.92 -11.10
CA PHE A 362 -7.15 4.79 -11.46
C PHE A 362 -6.58 4.12 -10.22
N ARG A 363 -6.16 4.93 -9.24
CA ARG A 363 -5.70 4.48 -7.92
C ARG A 363 -6.79 3.81 -7.07
N GLN A 364 -8.07 4.06 -7.34
CA GLN A 364 -9.21 3.30 -6.80
C GLN A 364 -9.52 2.03 -7.60
N GLY A 365 -8.69 1.67 -8.57
CA GLY A 365 -8.80 0.46 -9.37
C GLY A 365 -9.59 0.62 -10.67
N PHE A 366 -10.03 1.82 -11.04
CA PHE A 366 -10.67 2.04 -12.34
C PHE A 366 -9.67 1.94 -13.50
N THR A 367 -10.09 1.35 -14.60
CA THR A 367 -9.30 1.21 -15.83
C THR A 367 -10.23 1.28 -17.05
N ASN A 368 -9.68 1.47 -18.25
CA ASN A 368 -10.48 1.55 -19.49
C ASN A 368 -11.30 0.26 -19.74
N LYS A 369 -10.70 -0.92 -19.55
CA LYS A 369 -11.35 -2.23 -19.73
C LYS A 369 -11.96 -2.81 -18.46
N GLY A 370 -11.62 -2.26 -17.30
CA GLY A 370 -12.02 -2.82 -15.99
C GLY A 370 -11.20 -4.03 -15.55
N TYR A 371 -10.11 -4.35 -16.24
CA TYR A 371 -9.10 -5.36 -15.88
C TYR A 371 -7.76 -4.99 -16.53
N VAL A 372 -6.67 -5.66 -16.16
CA VAL A 372 -5.36 -5.53 -16.83
C VAL A 372 -5.00 -6.80 -17.58
N GLY A 373 -4.12 -6.74 -18.59
CA GLY A 373 -3.76 -7.86 -19.44
C GLY A 373 -3.28 -9.09 -18.66
N PHE A 374 -2.59 -8.88 -17.54
CA PHE A 374 -2.07 -9.98 -16.71
C PHE A 374 -3.17 -10.80 -16.01
N CYS A 375 -4.38 -10.25 -15.83
CA CYS A 375 -5.53 -11.01 -15.30
C CYS A 375 -5.82 -12.27 -16.13
N ARG A 376 -5.43 -12.30 -17.41
CA ARG A 376 -5.61 -13.46 -18.29
C ARG A 376 -4.75 -14.67 -17.91
N ARG A 377 -3.68 -14.46 -17.14
CA ARG A 377 -2.71 -15.48 -16.73
C ARG A 377 -2.47 -15.50 -15.21
N CYS A 378 -3.41 -14.94 -14.45
CA CYS A 378 -3.26 -14.79 -13.01
C CYS A 378 -4.50 -15.30 -12.30
N ARG A 379 -4.32 -16.12 -11.27
CA ARG A 379 -5.42 -16.62 -10.44
C ARG A 379 -6.09 -15.51 -9.60
N GLY A 380 -5.37 -14.42 -9.32
CA GLY A 380 -5.82 -13.33 -8.46
C GLY A 380 -5.92 -13.72 -6.98
N PHE A 381 -6.47 -12.82 -6.16
CA PHE A 381 -6.61 -12.98 -4.69
C PHE A 381 -7.99 -13.46 -4.23
N SER A 382 -8.78 -14.07 -5.11
CA SER A 382 -10.15 -14.49 -4.80
C SER A 382 -10.20 -15.67 -3.80
N SER A 383 -11.41 -16.12 -3.44
CA SER A 383 -11.67 -17.12 -2.37
C SER A 383 -10.97 -18.49 -2.53
N ASN A 384 -10.40 -18.79 -3.70
CA ASN A 384 -9.63 -20.01 -3.97
C ASN A 384 -8.14 -19.73 -4.15
N VAL A 385 -7.61 -18.70 -3.49
CA VAL A 385 -6.20 -18.33 -3.58
C VAL A 385 -5.33 -19.48 -3.06
N LYS A 386 -4.36 -19.89 -3.89
CA LYS A 386 -3.38 -20.88 -3.47
C LYS A 386 -2.24 -20.18 -2.76
N SER A 387 -1.52 -20.96 -1.95
CA SER A 387 -0.30 -20.49 -1.31
C SER A 387 0.85 -21.41 -1.63
N ILE A 388 2.04 -20.83 -1.70
CA ILE A 388 3.31 -21.52 -1.90
C ILE A 388 4.23 -21.18 -0.70
N PRO A 389 4.99 -22.15 -0.15
CA PRO A 389 5.92 -21.84 0.93
C PRO A 389 6.88 -20.72 0.53
N CYS A 390 7.11 -19.78 1.44
CA CYS A 390 7.93 -18.60 1.17
C CYS A 390 9.38 -19.00 0.86
N ALA A 391 10.04 -18.25 -0.02
CA ALA A 391 11.49 -18.32 -0.25
C ALA A 391 12.10 -19.71 -0.52
N ILE A 392 11.33 -20.69 -1.02
CA ILE A 392 11.88 -21.95 -1.54
C ILE A 392 12.80 -21.65 -2.70
N GLN A 393 14.08 -22.03 -2.60
CA GLN A 393 15.10 -21.75 -3.62
C GLN A 393 15.03 -22.75 -4.77
N ILE A 394 15.22 -22.27 -6.00
CA ILE A 394 15.46 -23.11 -7.18
C ILE A 394 16.89 -22.91 -7.70
N PRO A 395 17.47 -23.91 -8.39
CA PRO A 395 18.81 -23.77 -8.97
C PRO A 395 18.91 -22.51 -9.85
N LEU A 396 20.03 -21.80 -9.76
CA LEU A 396 20.34 -20.70 -10.67
C LEU A 396 20.42 -21.26 -12.10
N LYS A 397 19.80 -20.55 -13.04
CA LYS A 397 19.83 -20.90 -14.46
C LYS A 397 21.18 -20.60 -15.09
#